data_AF-A0A357F6F1-F1
#
_entry.id   AF-A0A357F6F1-F1
#
_cell.length_a   1.000
_cell.length_b   1.000
_cell.length_c   1.000
_cell.angle_alpha   90.00
_cell.angle_beta   90.00
_cell.angle_gamma   90.00
#
_symmetry.space_group_name_H-M   'P 1'
#
loop_
_entity.id
_entity.type
_entity.pdbx_description
1 polymer ?
#
loop_
_entity_poly.entity_id
_entity_poly.type
_entity_poly.pdbx_seq_one_letter_code
_entity_poly.pdbx_strand_id
1 'polypeptide(L)'
;MNRSHINPELSNSSISAEPPLVNPELEGGNFFWQGGTDGILLLHGLTATTAEVRPLAKRFHDEGFTVSAVLLPGHGTTPEKLNQTPRGEWIAVCEKAYFELQKKCSRVIVGGESTGGILALHLAA
;
A
#
# COMPACT_ATOMS: atom_id res chain seq x y z
N MET A 1 21.65 -20.87 -16.71
CA MET A 1 22.21 -21.03 -15.34
C MET A 1 21.27 -21.93 -14.55
N ASN A 2 21.75 -23.12 -14.21
CA ASN A 2 20.98 -24.19 -13.56
C ASN A 2 20.68 -23.84 -12.10
N ARG A 3 19.40 -23.83 -11.70
CA ARG A 3 18.99 -23.76 -10.28
C ARG A 3 18.84 -25.18 -9.75
N SER A 4 19.94 -25.77 -9.32
CA SER A 4 19.95 -27.11 -8.73
C SER A 4 20.88 -27.15 -7.52
N HIS A 5 20.53 -26.38 -6.48
CA HIS A 5 21.01 -26.58 -5.12
C HIS A 5 19.88 -26.19 -4.16
N ILE A 6 18.90 -27.08 -3.99
CA ILE A 6 18.01 -27.04 -2.83
C ILE A 6 18.65 -27.98 -1.80
N ASN A 7 19.01 -27.43 -0.65
CA ASN A 7 19.59 -28.15 0.47
C ASN A 7 18.48 -29.01 1.12
N PRO A 8 18.63 -30.34 1.24
CA PRO A 8 17.56 -31.22 1.72
C PRO A 8 17.25 -31.12 3.23
N GLU A 9 18.01 -30.33 4.00
CA GLU A 9 17.88 -30.27 5.47
C GLU A 9 16.80 -29.30 6.01
N LEU A 10 16.03 -28.62 5.16
CA LEU A 10 14.96 -27.72 5.60
C LEU A 10 13.57 -28.38 5.71
N SER A 11 13.47 -29.71 5.56
CA SER A 11 12.16 -30.38 5.47
C SER A 11 11.48 -30.71 6.79
N ASN A 12 12.01 -30.32 7.97
CA ASN A 12 11.44 -30.80 9.23
C ASN A 12 11.60 -29.87 10.45
N SER A 13 11.35 -28.57 10.28
CA SER A 13 10.93 -27.72 11.39
C SER A 13 9.46 -27.38 11.18
N SER A 14 8.60 -27.77 12.10
CA SER A 14 7.25 -27.23 12.24
C SER A 14 7.36 -25.70 12.24
N ILE A 15 7.07 -25.07 11.11
CA ILE A 15 7.00 -23.61 10.98
C ILE A 15 5.79 -23.22 11.82
N SER A 16 6.00 -22.91 13.09
CA SER A 16 5.12 -22.01 13.79
C SER A 16 5.03 -20.77 12.92
N ALA A 17 3.84 -20.44 12.42
CA ALA A 17 3.64 -19.24 11.63
C ALA A 17 4.24 -18.07 12.43
N GLU A 18 5.37 -17.53 11.94
CA GLU A 18 5.97 -16.32 12.48
C GLU A 18 4.83 -15.29 12.57
N PRO A 19 4.67 -14.61 13.73
CA PRO A 19 3.61 -13.63 13.87
C PRO A 19 3.71 -12.60 12.75
N PRO A 20 2.57 -12.18 12.16
CA PRO A 20 2.59 -11.24 11.06
C PRO A 20 3.36 -9.97 11.47
N LEU A 21 4.11 -9.39 10.53
CA LEU A 21 4.91 -8.18 10.74
C LEU A 21 3.99 -6.97 10.89
N VAL A 22 3.32 -6.90 12.03
CA VAL A 22 2.29 -5.92 12.36
C VAL A 22 2.71 -5.24 13.65
N ASN A 23 2.83 -3.92 13.60
CA ASN A 23 2.93 -3.11 14.81
C ASN A 23 1.51 -2.65 15.17
N PRO A 24 0.90 -3.16 16.25
CA PRO A 24 -0.49 -2.82 16.63
C PRO A 24 -0.66 -1.36 17.06
N GLU A 25 0.42 -0.65 17.40
CA GLU A 25 0.38 0.76 17.74
C GLU A 25 0.31 1.67 16.51
N LEU A 26 0.60 1.15 15.32
CA LEU A 26 0.56 1.89 14.07
C LEU A 26 -0.70 1.55 13.26
N GLU A 27 -1.46 2.58 12.90
CA GLU A 27 -2.62 2.43 12.03
C GLU A 27 -2.20 2.28 10.55
N GLY A 28 -1.78 1.06 10.16
CA GLY A 28 -1.29 0.74 8.81
C GLY A 28 -2.34 0.29 7.78
N GLY A 29 -3.63 0.29 8.15
CA GLY A 29 -4.71 -0.17 7.26
C GLY A 29 -5.20 0.87 6.25
N ASN A 30 -6.08 0.45 5.35
CA ASN A 30 -6.78 1.37 4.42
C ASN A 30 -7.46 2.51 5.18
N PHE A 31 -7.48 3.71 4.60
CA PHE A 31 -8.33 4.78 5.11
C PHE A 31 -8.86 5.66 3.98
N PHE A 32 -10.03 6.24 4.23
CA PHE A 32 -10.66 7.25 3.41
C PHE A 32 -11.26 8.31 4.33
N TRP A 33 -10.80 9.55 4.21
CA TRP A 33 -11.25 10.68 5.01
C TRP A 33 -11.92 11.70 4.09
N GLN A 34 -13.23 11.83 4.25
CA GLN A 34 -14.02 12.76 3.46
C GLN A 34 -13.74 14.20 3.90
N GLY A 35 -13.31 15.04 2.97
CA GLY A 35 -13.17 16.48 3.13
C GLY A 35 -13.92 17.22 2.03
N GLY A 36 -13.32 18.27 1.50
CA GLY A 36 -13.80 19.06 0.37
C GLY A 36 -13.71 18.34 -0.98
N THR A 37 -13.86 19.11 -2.05
CA THR A 37 -14.02 18.60 -3.42
C THR A 37 -12.71 18.25 -4.14
N ASP A 38 -11.56 18.60 -3.57
CA ASP A 38 -10.25 18.17 -4.06
C ASP A 38 -9.81 16.90 -3.33
N GLY A 39 -9.47 15.87 -4.11
CA GLY A 39 -9.06 14.56 -3.62
C GLY A 39 -7.55 14.36 -3.67
N ILE A 40 -6.99 13.66 -2.68
CA ILE A 40 -5.59 13.23 -2.66
C ILE A 40 -5.52 11.72 -2.40
N LEU A 41 -4.86 10.99 -3.31
CA LEU A 41 -4.48 9.59 -3.13
C LEU A 41 -3.01 9.53 -2.71
N LEU A 42 -2.72 8.95 -1.54
CA LEU A 42 -1.37 8.72 -1.05
C LEU A 42 -1.02 7.23 -1.04
N LEU A 43 0.13 6.88 -1.63
CA LEU A 43 0.60 5.51 -1.81
C LEU A 43 1.93 5.29 -1.07
N HIS A 44 2.00 4.24 -0.25
CA HIS A 44 3.19 3.91 0.54
C HIS A 44 4.23 3.12 -0.28
N GLY A 45 5.45 3.04 0.25
CA GLY A 45 6.58 2.30 -0.31
C GLY A 45 6.52 0.78 -0.10
N LEU A 46 7.44 0.06 -0.74
CA LEU A 46 7.61 -1.38 -0.57
C LEU A 46 7.96 -1.70 0.89
N THR A 47 7.39 -2.77 1.45
CA THR A 47 7.53 -3.20 2.86
C THR A 47 6.87 -2.29 3.91
N ALA A 48 6.44 -1.08 3.54
CA ALA A 48 5.72 -0.17 4.41
C ALA A 48 4.21 -0.51 4.51
N THR A 49 3.47 0.34 5.22
CA THR A 49 2.01 0.32 5.28
C THR A 49 1.49 1.76 5.14
N THR A 50 0.17 1.97 5.18
CA THR A 50 -0.38 3.33 5.10
C THR A 50 0.04 4.23 6.28
N ALA A 51 0.59 3.65 7.36
CA ALA A 51 1.16 4.39 8.48
C ALA A 51 2.27 5.36 8.03
N GLU A 52 3.02 5.03 6.98
CA GLU A 52 4.07 5.89 6.40
C GLU A 52 3.52 7.22 5.91
N VAL A 53 2.41 7.18 5.17
CA VAL A 53 1.81 8.37 4.55
C VAL A 53 0.77 9.04 5.44
N ARG A 54 0.36 8.39 6.53
CA ARG A 54 -0.72 8.85 7.42
C ARG A 54 -0.47 10.25 8.03
N PRO A 55 0.74 10.62 8.51
CA PRO A 55 0.97 11.97 9.01
C PRO A 55 0.75 13.06 7.95
N LEU A 56 1.21 12.80 6.72
CA LEU A 56 1.01 13.70 5.58
C LEU A 56 -0.46 13.75 5.16
N ALA A 57 -1.13 12.59 5.13
CA ALA A 57 -2.56 12.49 4.86
C ALA A 57 -3.37 13.35 5.85
N LYS A 58 -3.01 13.29 7.14
CA LYS A 58 -3.69 14.06 8.18
C LYS A 58 -3.53 15.55 7.94
N ARG A 59 -2.32 16.00 7.58
CA ARG A 59 -2.07 17.39 7.27
C ARG A 59 -2.95 17.90 6.12
N PHE A 60 -3.06 17.14 5.04
CA PHE A 60 -3.94 17.52 3.92
C PHE A 60 -5.41 17.49 4.29
N HIS A 61 -5.83 16.49 5.07
CA HIS A 61 -7.21 16.43 5.51
C HIS A 61 -7.59 17.62 6.40
N ASP A 62 -6.71 18.01 7.32
CA ASP A 62 -6.87 19.20 8.17
C ASP A 62 -6.91 20.50 7.34
N GLU A 63 -6.33 20.51 6.13
CA GLU A 63 -6.43 21.61 5.14
C GLU A 63 -7.68 21.53 4.24
N GLY A 64 -8.54 20.54 4.47
CA GLY A 64 -9.85 20.42 3.83
C GLY A 64 -9.89 19.52 2.60
N PHE A 65 -8.85 18.74 2.32
CA PHE A 65 -8.87 17.76 1.22
C PHE A 65 -9.63 16.48 1.61
N THR A 66 -10.25 15.85 0.61
CA THR A 66 -10.63 14.43 0.71
C THR A 66 -9.38 13.59 0.51
N VAL A 67 -9.06 12.69 1.42
CA VAL A 67 -7.79 11.93 1.38
C VAL A 67 -8.06 10.43 1.44
N SER A 68 -7.39 9.66 0.59
CA SER A 68 -7.45 8.20 0.56
C SER A 68 -6.04 7.62 0.57
N ALA A 69 -5.86 6.52 1.28
CA ALA A 69 -4.68 5.68 1.17
C ALA A 69 -5.08 4.20 1.27
N VAL A 70 -4.46 3.38 0.44
CA VAL A 70 -4.70 1.94 0.38
C VAL A 70 -3.46 1.18 0.84
N LEU A 71 -3.67 0.17 1.67
CA LEU A 71 -2.68 -0.84 2.00
C LEU A 71 -2.54 -1.75 0.77
N LEU A 72 -1.37 -1.72 0.15
CA LEU A 72 -1.11 -2.51 -1.04
C LEU A 72 -1.18 -4.01 -0.71
N PRO A 73 -1.79 -4.85 -1.58
CA PRO A 73 -1.85 -6.30 -1.38
C PRO A 73 -0.49 -6.91 -0.97
N GLY A 74 -0.53 -7.83 -0.01
CA GLY A 74 0.66 -8.47 0.57
C GLY A 74 1.37 -7.66 1.66
N HIS A 75 1.16 -6.36 1.76
CA HIS A 75 1.72 -5.54 2.84
C HIS A 75 0.91 -5.67 4.14
N GLY A 76 1.55 -5.43 5.29
CA GLY A 76 0.93 -5.65 6.60
C GLY A 76 0.59 -7.12 6.91
N THR A 77 1.25 -8.06 6.21
CA THR A 77 1.05 -9.51 6.40
C THR A 77 2.38 -10.21 6.76
N THR A 78 2.92 -11.06 5.90
CA THR A 78 4.24 -11.71 6.05
C THR A 78 5.13 -11.43 4.83
N PRO A 79 6.46 -11.53 4.97
CA PRO A 79 7.38 -11.39 3.83
C PRO A 79 7.08 -12.36 2.68
N GLU A 80 6.67 -13.59 2.97
CA GLU A 80 6.36 -14.62 1.96
C GLU A 80 5.14 -14.20 1.15
N LYS A 81 4.10 -13.71 1.82
CA LYS A 81 2.89 -13.24 1.15
C LYS A 81 3.17 -12.00 0.30
N LEU A 82 3.97 -11.05 0.81
CA LEU A 82 4.42 -9.89 0.04
C LEU A 82 5.20 -10.32 -1.21
N ASN A 83 6.16 -11.23 -1.06
CA ASN A 83 7.01 -11.71 -2.15
C ASN A 83 6.23 -12.49 -3.24
N GLN A 84 5.11 -13.11 -2.88
CA GLN A 84 4.22 -13.80 -3.82
C GLN A 84 3.19 -12.88 -4.48
N THR A 85 3.06 -11.63 -4.04
CA THR A 85 2.04 -10.72 -4.55
C THR A 85 2.52 -10.05 -5.83
N PRO A 86 1.82 -10.23 -6.97
CA PRO A 86 2.21 -9.62 -8.23
C PRO A 86 1.90 -8.12 -8.24
N ARG A 87 2.77 -7.34 -8.90
CA ARG A 87 2.59 -5.89 -9.06
C ARG A 87 1.22 -5.48 -9.67
N GLY A 88 0.60 -6.36 -10.45
CA GLY A 88 -0.72 -6.10 -11.04
C GLY A 88 -1.82 -5.94 -10.00
N GLU A 89 -1.72 -6.63 -8.86
CA GLU A 89 -2.66 -6.46 -7.75
C GLU A 89 -2.47 -5.09 -7.07
N TRP A 90 -1.24 -4.60 -6.97
CA TRP A 90 -0.96 -3.25 -6.45
C TRP A 90 -1.57 -2.18 -7.35
N ILE A 91 -1.36 -2.31 -8.66
CA ILE A 91 -1.92 -1.39 -9.67
C ILE A 91 -3.45 -1.36 -9.59
N ALA A 92 -4.10 -2.54 -9.61
CA ALA A 92 -5.55 -2.63 -9.61
C ALA A 92 -6.20 -1.99 -8.36
N VAL A 93 -5.57 -2.14 -7.19
CA VAL A 93 -6.05 -1.49 -5.96
C VAL A 93 -5.85 0.02 -5.99
N CYS A 94 -4.73 0.51 -6.55
CA CYS A 94 -4.49 1.94 -6.72
C CYS A 94 -5.46 2.58 -7.72
N GLU A 95 -5.70 1.95 -8.87
CA GLU A 95 -6.68 2.39 -9.87
C GLU A 95 -8.08 2.46 -9.26
N LYS A 96 -8.49 1.43 -8.52
CA LYS A 96 -9.77 1.43 -7.83
C LYS A 96 -9.89 2.62 -6.86
N ALA A 97 -8.87 2.86 -6.04
CA ALA A 97 -8.86 3.97 -5.10
C ALA A 97 -8.94 5.34 -5.80
N TYR A 98 -8.22 5.49 -6.92
CA TYR A 98 -8.27 6.67 -7.77
C TYR A 98 -9.68 6.90 -8.34
N PHE A 99 -10.31 5.87 -8.90
CA PHE A 99 -11.67 5.99 -9.45
C PHE A 99 -12.71 6.29 -8.36
N GLU A 100 -12.56 5.76 -7.15
CA GLU A 100 -13.43 6.12 -6.02
C GLU A 100 -13.29 7.60 -5.62
N LEU A 101 -12.08 8.16 -5.68
CA LEU A 101 -11.87 9.60 -5.48
C LEU A 101 -12.49 10.41 -6.63
N GLN A 102 -12.31 10.01 -7.89
CA GLN A 102 -12.89 10.72 -9.04
C GLN A 102 -14.42 10.80 -9.01
N LYS A 103 -15.10 9.80 -8.41
CA LYS A 103 -16.56 9.84 -8.22
C LYS A 103 -17.02 10.90 -7.22
N LYS A 104 -16.13 11.32 -6.31
CA LYS A 104 -16.44 12.18 -5.15
C LYS A 104 -15.80 13.56 -5.24
N CYS A 105 -14.74 13.69 -6.03
CA CYS A 105 -13.88 14.87 -6.09
C CYS A 105 -13.83 15.43 -7.52
N SER A 106 -13.82 16.75 -7.65
CA SER A 106 -13.70 17.44 -8.94
C SER A 106 -12.30 17.35 -9.54
N ARG A 107 -11.29 17.15 -8.68
CA ARG A 107 -9.89 16.98 -9.05
C ARG A 107 -9.26 15.96 -8.11
N VAL A 108 -8.34 15.15 -8.63
CA VAL A 108 -7.58 14.17 -7.86
C VAL A 108 -6.09 14.40 -8.08
N ILE A 109 -5.36 14.52 -6.98
CA ILE A 109 -3.90 14.56 -6.93
C ILE A 109 -3.43 13.20 -6.43
N VAL A 110 -2.39 12.65 -7.03
CA VAL A 110 -1.82 11.37 -6.62
C VAL A 110 -0.36 11.59 -6.22
N GLY A 111 0.05 11.03 -5.09
CA GLY A 111 1.42 11.09 -4.60
C GLY A 111 1.81 9.80 -3.87
N GLY A 112 3.11 9.58 -3.70
CA GLY A 112 3.61 8.43 -2.95
C GLY A 112 5.11 8.45 -2.75
N GLU A 113 5.57 7.57 -1.85
CA GLU A 113 6.98 7.38 -1.49
C GLU A 113 7.53 6.13 -2.20
N SER A 114 8.76 6.18 -2.73
CA SER A 114 9.45 5.03 -3.37
C SER A 114 8.56 4.28 -4.39
N THR A 115 8.16 3.04 -4.09
CA THR A 115 7.26 2.24 -4.94
C THR A 115 5.88 2.90 -5.10
N GLY A 116 5.38 3.58 -4.07
CA GLY A 116 4.19 4.42 -4.14
C GLY A 116 4.36 5.59 -5.13
N GLY A 117 5.55 6.17 -5.22
CA GLY A 117 5.88 7.19 -6.22
C GLY A 117 5.84 6.62 -7.65
N ILE A 118 6.38 5.42 -7.86
CA ILE A 118 6.30 4.71 -9.15
C ILE A 118 4.84 4.41 -9.53
N LEU A 119 4.02 3.96 -8.57
CA LEU A 119 2.60 3.72 -8.79
C LEU A 119 1.84 5.02 -9.10
N ALA A 120 2.19 6.13 -8.45
CA ALA A 120 1.63 7.45 -8.77
C ALA A 120 1.94 7.87 -10.20
N LEU A 121 3.18 7.67 -10.66
CA LEU A 121 3.57 7.92 -12.05
C LEU A 121 2.83 7.00 -13.03
N HIS A 122 2.62 5.72 -12.66
CA HIS A 122 1.87 4.78 -13.49
C HIS A 122 0.41 5.21 -13.68
N LEU A 123 -0.25 5.72 -12.62
CA LEU A 123 -1.62 6.24 -12.71
C LEU A 123 -1.73 7.54 -13.53
N ALA A 124 -0.63 8.28 -13.68
CA ALA A 124 -0.59 9.54 -14.42
C ALA A 124 -0.27 9.38 -15.92
N ALA A 125 0.12 8.18 -16.36
CA ALA A 125 0.50 7.87 -17.74
C ALA A 125 -0.72 7.58 -18.62
#